data_AF-A0A7C3Q1M8-F1
#
_entry.id   AF-A0A7C3Q1M8-F1
#
_cell.length_a   1.000
_cell.length_b   1.000
_cell.length_c   1.000
_cell.angle_alpha   90.00
_cell.angle_beta   90.00
_cell.angle_gamma   90.00
#
_symmetry.space_group_name_H-M   'P 1'
#
loop_
_entity.id
_entity.type
_entity.pdbx_description
1 polymer ?
#
loop_
_entity_poly.entity_id
_entity_poly.type
_entity_poly.pdbx_seq_one_letter_code
_entity_poly.pdbx_strand_id
1 'polypeptide(L)' 'ATGLMQAVFAFWQLQASIKKHLGNDTLQVRNAKRGAIHSHAGTGTYITVTILERTN' A
#
# COMPACT_ATOMS: atom_id res chain seq x y z
N ALA A 1 -8.63 -8.09 -8.66
CA ALA A 1 -8.37 -6.65 -8.85
C ALA A 1 -7.96 -5.92 -7.57
N THR A 2 -8.50 -6.27 -6.38
CA THR A 2 -8.25 -5.55 -5.12
C THR A 2 -6.78 -5.55 -4.65
N GLY A 3 -6.08 -6.69 -4.73
CA GLY A 3 -4.70 -6.81 -4.24
C GLY A 3 -3.69 -5.93 -4.98
N LEU A 4 -3.86 -5.72 -6.29
CA LEU A 4 -2.99 -4.83 -7.07
C LEU A 4 -3.17 -3.37 -6.65
N MET A 5 -4.40 -2.92 -6.40
CA MET A 5 -4.64 -1.56 -5.95
C MET A 5 -4.10 -1.33 -4.53
N GLN A 6 -4.19 -2.32 -3.65
CA GLN A 6 -3.52 -2.25 -2.34
C GLN A 6 -2.01 -2.09 -2.49
N ALA A 7 -1.40 -2.80 -3.46
CA ALA A 7 0.02 -2.67 -3.74
C ALA A 7 0.40 -1.28 -4.26
N VAL A 8 -0.34 -0.75 -5.23
CA VAL A 8 -0.13 0.60 -5.77
C VAL A 8 -0.25 1.65 -4.67
N PHE A 9 -1.29 1.57 -3.85
CA PHE A 9 -1.52 2.53 -2.77
C PHE A 9 -0.41 2.45 -1.70
N ALA A 10 -0.02 1.25 -1.26
CA ALA A 10 1.09 1.08 -0.33
C ALA A 10 2.41 1.65 -0.89
N PHE A 11 2.63 1.51 -2.20
CA PHE A 11 3.81 2.07 -2.86
C PHE A 11 3.79 3.60 -2.84
N TRP A 12 2.65 4.23 -3.16
CA TRP A 12 2.50 5.69 -3.09
C TRP A 12 2.71 6.24 -1.68
N GLN A 13 2.22 5.51 -0.66
CA GLN A 13 2.45 5.88 0.74
C GLN A 13 3.95 5.91 1.07
N LEU A 14 4.68 4.84 0.73
CA LEU A 14 6.12 4.73 1.01
C LEU A 14 6.95 5.76 0.23
N GLN A 15 6.53 6.10 -0.98
CA GLN A 15 7.16 7.14 -1.80
C GLN A 15 6.81 8.58 -1.35
N ALA A 16 5.91 8.75 -0.39
CA ALA A 16 5.35 10.04 -0.03
C ALA A 16 4.71 10.81 -1.22
N SER A 17 4.04 10.07 -2.12
CA SER A 17 3.52 10.59 -3.40
C SER A 17 1.99 10.64 -3.47
N ILE A 18 1.27 10.43 -2.37
CA ILE A 18 -0.21 10.40 -2.37
C ILE A 18 -0.82 11.66 -2.99
N LYS A 19 -0.28 12.85 -2.69
CA LYS A 19 -0.75 14.12 -3.26
C LYS A 19 -0.74 14.15 -4.78
N LYS A 20 0.28 13.53 -5.40
CA LYS A 20 0.41 13.45 -6.87
C LYS A 20 -0.72 12.61 -7.48
N HIS A 21 -1.16 11.57 -6.77
CA HIS A 21 -2.13 10.60 -7.29
C HIS A 21 -3.58 10.91 -6.90
N LEU A 22 -3.81 11.56 -5.75
CA LEU A 22 -5.15 11.83 -5.21
C LEU A 22 -5.50 13.33 -5.10
N GLY A 23 -4.60 14.23 -5.55
CA GLY A 23 -4.83 15.68 -5.55
C GLY A 23 -4.70 16.36 -4.19
N ASN A 24 -4.58 15.61 -3.10
CA ASN A 24 -4.29 16.09 -1.75
C ASN A 24 -3.52 15.05 -0.93
N ASP A 25 -3.00 15.45 0.23
CA ASP A 25 -2.18 14.64 1.13
C ASP A 25 -2.93 14.15 2.38
N THR A 26 -4.26 14.26 2.43
CA THR A 26 -5.05 13.90 3.63
C THR A 26 -4.82 12.46 4.06
N LEU A 27 -4.61 11.55 3.10
CA LEU A 27 -4.36 10.14 3.37
C LEU A 27 -2.87 9.78 3.50
N GLN A 28 -1.95 10.71 3.31
CA GLN A 28 -0.52 10.42 3.37
C GLN A 28 -0.11 10.09 4.80
N VAL A 29 0.40 8.88 5.01
CA VAL A 29 0.98 8.48 6.29
C VAL A 29 2.31 9.20 6.47
N ARG A 30 2.44 9.92 7.59
CA ARG A 30 3.67 10.66 7.92
C ARG A 30 4.81 9.70 8.18
N ASN A 31 5.94 9.93 7.52
CA ASN A 31 7.18 9.14 7.69
C ASN A 31 6.97 7.63 7.53
N ALA A 32 6.19 7.21 6.53
CA ALA A 32 5.98 5.80 6.23
C ALA A 32 7.29 5.13 5.81
N LYS A 33 7.76 4.14 6.59
CA LYS A 33 8.98 3.37 6.33
C LYS A 33 8.69 1.95 5.82
N ARG A 34 7.59 1.37 6.28
CA ARG A 34 7.16 0.01 5.94
C ARG A 34 5.65 -0.01 5.69
N GLY A 35 5.24 -0.86 4.76
CA GLY A 35 3.84 -1.10 4.43
C GLY A 35 3.55 -2.60 4.42
N ALA A 36 2.30 -2.96 4.71
CA ALA A 36 1.81 -4.32 4.61
C ALA A 36 0.56 -4.37 3.73
N ILE A 37 0.50 -5.38 2.88
CA ILE A 37 -0.69 -5.67 2.06
C ILE A 37 -1.13 -7.07 2.43
N HIS A 38 -2.43 -7.21 2.66
CA HIS A 38 -3.07 -8.49 2.94
C HIS A 38 -4.12 -8.72 1.84
N SER A 39 -3.81 -9.66 0.94
CA SER A 39 -4.71 -10.08 -0.13
C SER A 39 -5.21 -11.49 0.15
N HIS A 40 -6.49 -11.70 -0.09
CA HIS A 40 -7.14 -12.98 0.10
C HIS A 40 -8.01 -13.34 -1.12
N ALA A 41 -8.05 -14.62 -1.49
CA ALA A 41 -8.87 -15.13 -2.59
C ALA A 41 -9.95 -16.11 -2.08
N GLY A 42 -11.22 -15.83 -2.43
CA GLY A 42 -12.38 -16.63 -1.98
C GLY A 42 -12.84 -16.24 -0.57
N THR A 43 -13.16 -17.22 0.29
CA THR A 43 -13.70 -17.01 1.65
C THR A 43 -12.71 -17.15 2.80
N GLY A 44 -11.50 -17.62 2.57
CA GLY A 44 -10.43 -17.63 3.58
C GLY A 44 -9.22 -18.49 3.23
N THR A 45 -9.29 -19.25 2.14
CA THR A 45 -8.38 -20.37 1.87
C THR A 45 -6.98 -19.98 1.40
N TYR A 46 -6.81 -18.91 0.59
CA TYR A 46 -5.50 -18.49 0.09
C TYR A 46 -5.19 -17.04 0.43
N ILE A 47 -4.29 -16.86 1.41
CA ILE A 47 -3.85 -15.56 1.92
C ILE A 47 -2.42 -15.30 1.43
N THR A 48 -2.19 -14.10 0.89
CA THR A 48 -0.87 -13.57 0.64
C THR A 48 -0.68 -12.28 1.42
N VAL A 49 0.40 -12.23 2.20
CA VAL A 49 0.85 -11.01 2.88
C VAL A 49 2.17 -10.57 2.26
N THR A 50 2.21 -9.31 1.81
CA THR A 50 3.43 -8.69 1.27
C THR A 50 3.87 -7.56 2.17
N ILE A 51 5.14 -7.57 2.59
CA ILE A 51 5.77 -6.49 3.35
C ILE A 51 6.68 -5.71 2.41
N LEU A 52 6.54 -4.39 2.42
CA LEU A 52 7.29 -3.45 1.58
C LEU A 52 8.07 -2.50 2.48
N GLU A 53 9.27 -2.12 2.07
CA GLU A 53 10.13 -1.17 2.80
C GLU A 53 10.63 -0.08 1.84
N ARG A 54 10.70 1.15 2.34
CA ARG A 54 11.41 2.23 1.66
C ARG A 54 12.90 2.09 1.97
N THR A 55 13.71 1.83 0.95
CA THR A 55 15.17 1.87 1.07
C THR A 55 15.61 3.33 1.14
N ASN A 56 16.52 3.63 2.07
CA ASN A 56 17.13 4.96 2.22
C ASN A 56 18.04 5.32 1.05
#